data_AF-A0A9X2FCI6-F1
#
_entry.id   AF-A0A9X2FCI6-F1
#
_cell.length_a   1.000
_cell.length_b   1.000
_cell.length_c   1.000
_cell.angle_alpha   90.00
_cell.angle_beta   90.00
_cell.angle_gamma   90.00
#
_symmetry.space_group_name_H-M   'P 1'
#
loop_
_entity.id
_entity.type
_entity.pdbx_description
1 polymer ?
#
loop_
_entity_poly.entity_id
_entity_poly.type
_entity_poly.pdbx_seq_one_letter_code
_entity_poly.pdbx_strand_id
1 'polypeptide(L)' 'MTDAKELREMSDEQLELTLKDAAEHLFRLRIQSQTERLDAPTELRINRRLIARVKTIQTERAMAAAATEAAAAK' A
#
# COMPACT_ATOMS: atom_id res chain seq x y z
N MET A 1 4.40 13.54 1.87
CA MET A 1 4.04 12.44 0.93
C MET A 1 4.99 11.32 1.23
N THR A 2 4.54 10.08 1.43
CA THR A 2 5.47 8.95 1.53
C THR A 2 6.11 8.73 0.16
N ASP A 3 7.44 8.77 0.12
CA ASP A 3 8.16 8.66 -1.13
C ASP A 3 8.21 7.20 -1.58
N ALA A 4 8.05 6.97 -2.88
CA ALA A 4 8.04 5.62 -3.45
C ALA A 4 9.37 4.87 -3.23
N LYS A 5 10.45 5.60 -2.89
CA LYS A 5 11.74 5.03 -2.51
C LYS A 5 11.68 4.29 -1.17
N GLU A 6 11.09 4.90 -0.14
CA GLU A 6 11.00 4.31 1.19
C GLU A 6 10.24 2.99 1.15
N LEU A 7 9.14 2.94 0.38
CA LEU A 7 8.36 1.71 0.19
C LEU A 7 9.13 0.63 -0.58
N ARG A 8 10.11 0.97 -1.42
CA ARG A 8 10.92 -0.03 -2.13
C ARG A 8 12.04 -0.60 -1.27
N GLU A 9 12.55 0.19 -0.33
CA GLU A 9 13.58 -0.21 0.63
C GLU A 9 13.04 -1.10 1.76
N MET A 10 11.73 -1.08 2.01
CA MET A 10 11.06 -1.93 3.00
C MET A 10 11.04 -3.42 2.60
N SER A 11 11.11 -4.30 3.60
CA SER A 11 10.95 -5.75 3.43
C SER A 11 9.50 -6.12 3.10
N ASP A 12 9.27 -7.32 2.55
CA ASP A 12 7.91 -7.78 2.23
C ASP A 12 6.99 -7.81 3.47
N GLU A 13 7.52 -8.22 4.62
CA GLU A 13 6.78 -8.23 5.89
C GLU A 13 6.40 -6.81 6.36
N GLN A 14 7.31 -5.85 6.21
CA GLN A 14 7.06 -4.44 6.53
C GLN A 14 6.02 -3.82 5.59
N LEU A 15 6.03 -4.22 4.31
CA LEU A 15 5.01 -3.82 3.33
C LEU A 15 3.63 -4.37 3.69
N GLU A 16 3.53 -5.62 4.15
CA GLU A 16 2.26 -6.17 4.61
C GLU A 16 1.75 -5.49 5.88
N LEU A 17 2.64 -5.20 6.83
CA LEU A 17 2.27 -4.50 8.07
C LEU A 17 1.73 -3.10 7.75
N THR A 18 2.46 -2.33 6.93
CA THR A 18 2.02 -0.99 6.51
C THR A 18 0.72 -1.02 5.71
N LEU A 19 0.47 -2.06 4.92
CA LEU A 19 -0.81 -2.25 4.25
C LEU A 19 -1.95 -2.42 5.26
N LYS A 20 -1.78 -3.28 6.26
CA LYS A 20 -2.78 -3.53 7.31
C LYS A 20 -3.08 -2.25 8.09
N ASP A 21 -2.05 -1.56 8.55
CA ASP A 21 -2.21 -0.30 9.29
C ASP A 21 -2.94 0.76 8.46
N ALA A 22 -2.55 0.93 7.20
CA ALA A 22 -3.21 1.88 6.29
C ALA A 22 -4.67 1.52 6.00
N ALA A 23 -5.00 0.23 5.94
CA ALA A 23 -6.37 -0.24 5.75
C ALA A 23 -7.25 0.03 6.99
N GLU A 24 -6.73 -0.24 8.18
CA GLU A 24 -7.42 0.09 9.43
C GLU A 24 -7.61 1.60 9.61
N HIS A 25 -6.60 2.39 9.26
CA HIS A 25 -6.68 3.84 9.31
C HIS A 25 -7.73 4.38 8.33
N LEU A 26 -7.78 3.84 7.10
CA LEU A 26 -8.82 4.17 6.13
C LEU A 26 -10.22 3.80 6.65
N PHE A 27 -10.36 2.65 7.31
CA PHE A 27 -11.64 2.21 7.87
C PHE A 27 -12.14 3.16 8.98
N ARG A 28 -11.26 3.52 9.91
CA ARG A 28 -11.54 4.51 10.95
C ARG A 28 -11.94 5.86 10.35
N LEU A 29 -11.16 6.36 9.39
CA LEU A 29 -11.47 7.63 8.70
C LEU A 29 -12.80 7.58 7.95
N ARG A 30 -13.21 6.43 7.38
CA ARG A 30 -14.52 6.27 6.75
C ARG A 30 -15.65 6.35 7.76
N ILE A 31 -15.52 5.69 8.91
CA ILE A 31 -16.53 5.77 9.97
C ILE A 31 -16.65 7.21 10.48
N GLN A 32 -15.52 7.85 10.77
CA GLN A 32 -15.47 9.25 11.20
C GLN A 32 -16.08 10.20 10.15
N SER A 33 -15.86 9.95 8.86
CA SER A 33 -16.44 10.74 7.76
C SER A 33 -17.96 10.75 7.73
N GLN A 34 -18.58 9.70 8.28
CA GLN A 34 -20.03 9.53 8.28
C GLN A 34 -20.67 10.16 9.53
N THR A 35 -19.96 10.17 10.65
CA THR A 35 -20.46 10.73 11.92
C THR A 35 -20.20 12.22 12.04
N GLU A 36 -19.06 12.70 11.54
CA GLU A 36 -18.62 14.09 11.68
C GLU A 36 -18.00 14.62 10.39
N ARG A 37 -17.92 15.95 10.25
CA ARG A 37 -17.20 16.57 9.14
C ARG A 37 -15.72 16.29 9.34
N LEU A 38 -15.13 15.48 8.47
CA LEU A 38 -13.68 15.24 8.47
C LEU A 38 -12.92 16.56 8.33
N ASP A 39 -12.08 16.86 9.31
CA ASP A 39 -11.19 18.03 9.25
C ASP A 39 -10.13 17.89 8.14
N ALA A 40 -9.75 16.65 7.83
CA ALA A 40 -8.69 16.34 6.86
C ALA A 40 -9.13 15.29 5.80
N PRO A 41 -10.01 15.65 4.85
CA PRO A 41 -10.42 14.75 3.74
C PRO A 41 -9.23 14.33 2.85
N THR A 42 -8.13 15.08 2.89
CA THR A 42 -6.88 14.75 2.19
C THR A 42 -6.26 13.44 2.70
N GLU A 43 -6.44 13.09 3.98
CA GLU A 43 -5.87 11.86 4.56
C GLU A 43 -6.49 10.60 3.98
N LEU A 44 -7.79 10.61 3.66
CA LEU A 44 -8.43 9.51 2.94
C LEU A 44 -7.76 9.27 1.60
N ARG A 45 -7.42 10.35 0.88
CA ARG A 45 -6.76 10.24 -0.43
C ARG A 45 -5.32 9.75 -0.29
N ILE A 46 -4.60 10.19 0.75
CA ILE A 46 -3.23 9.73 1.03
C ILE A 46 -3.23 8.24 1.36
N ASN A 47 -4.08 7.78 2.28
CA ASN A 47 -4.16 6.37 2.67
C ASN A 47 -4.53 5.46 1.49
N ARG A 48 -5.50 5.85 0.65
CA ARG A 48 -5.82 5.09 -0.59
C ARG A 48 -4.61 4.96 -1.51
N ARG A 49 -3.85 6.05 -1.68
CA ARG A 49 -2.67 6.08 -2.56
C ARG A 49 -1.52 5.26 -1.99
N LEU A 50 -1.36 5.25 -0.67
CA LEU A 50 -0.38 4.42 0.03
C LEU A 50 -0.68 2.92 -0.21
N ILE A 51 -1.92 2.49 0.02
CA ILE A 51 -2.34 1.10 -0.22
C ILE A 51 -2.10 0.68 -1.67
N ALA A 52 -2.46 1.55 -2.62
CA ALA A 52 -2.24 1.27 -4.04
C ALA A 52 -0.75 1.06 -4.35
N ARG A 53 0.12 1.95 -3.85
CA ARG A 53 1.58 1.86 -4.07
C ARG A 53 2.18 0.58 -3.48
N VAL A 54 1.81 0.22 -2.25
CA VAL A 54 2.28 -1.02 -1.60
C VAL A 54 1.89 -2.24 -2.44
N LYS A 55 0.62 -2.31 -2.86
CA LYS A 55 0.14 -3.42 -3.72
C LYS A 55 0.86 -3.48 -5.06
N THR A 56 1.14 -2.32 -5.68
CA THR A 56 1.90 -2.28 -6.93
C THR A 56 3.29 -2.86 -6.75
N ILE A 57 4.02 -2.50 -5.68
CA ILE A 57 5.37 -3.02 -5.40
C ILE A 57 5.34 -4.54 -5.15
N GLN A 58 4.36 -5.03 -4.38
CA GLN A 58 4.17 -6.47 -4.18
C GLN A 58 3.94 -7.20 -5.52
N THR A 59 3.14 -6.61 -6.40
CA THR A 59 2.88 -7.17 -7.73
C THR A 59 4.13 -7.15 -8.62
N GLU A 60 4.90 -6.05 -8.59
CA GLU A 60 6.18 -5.93 -9.30
C GLU A 60 7.18 -7.01 -8.84
N ARG A 61 7.29 -7.26 -7.52
CA ARG A 61 8.14 -8.31 -6.95
C ARG A 61 7.67 -9.71 -7.38
N ALA A 62 6.37 -9.98 -7.32
CA ALA A 62 5.80 -11.26 -7.76
C ALA A 62 6.00 -11.50 -9.26
N MET A 63 5.82 -10.48 -10.10
CA MET A 63 6.05 -10.56 -11.55
C MET A 63 7.54 -10.77 -11.87
N ALA A 64 8.45 -10.13 -11.13
CA ALA A 64 9.89 -10.37 -11.29
C ALA A 64 10.27 -11.81 -10.95
N ALA A 65 9.73 -12.37 -9.86
CA ALA A 65 9.93 -13.77 -9.49
C ALA A 65 9.37 -14.73 -10.57
N ALA A 66 8.15 -14.49 -11.04
CA ALA A 66 7.54 -15.29 -12.11
C ALA A 66 8.30 -15.19 -13.45
N ALA A 67 8.87 -14.02 -13.77
CA ALA A 67 9.69 -13.83 -14.95
C ALA A 67 11.01 -14.61 -14.88
N THR A 68 11.61 -14.73 -13.68
CA THR A 68 12.82 -15.55 -13.49
C THR A 68 12.54 -17.06 -13.63
N GLU A 69 11.40 -17.53 -13.14
CA GLU A 69 10.99 -18.94 -13.30
C GLU A 69 10.70 -19.29 -14.76
N ALA A 70 10.05 -18.39 -15.51
CA ALA A 70 9.77 -18.59 -16.93
C ALA A 70 11.04 -18.62 -17.81
N ALA A 71 12.10 -17.90 -17.42
CA ALA A 71 13.39 -17.93 -18.10
C ALA A 71 14.21 -19.20 -17.80
N ALA A 72 14.00 -19.84 -16.64
CA ALA A 72 14.65 -21.10 -16.28
C ALA A 72 13.99 -22.34 -16.92
N ALA A 73 12.74 -22.21 -17.37
CA ALA A 73 11.97 -23.28 -18.02
C ALA A 73 12.14 -23.34 -19.54
N LYS A 74 12.95 -22.45 -20.13
CA LYS A 74 13.22 -22.36 -21.57
C LYS A 74 14.68 -22.65 -21.87
#